data_AF-A0A420WN09-F1
#
_entry.id   AF-A0A420WN09-F1
#
_cell.length_a   1.000
_cell.length_b   1.000
_cell.length_c   1.000
_cell.angle_alpha   90.00
_cell.angle_beta   90.00
_cell.angle_gamma   90.00
#
_symmetry.space_group_name_H-M   'P 1'
#
loop_
_entity.id
_entity.type
_entity.pdbx_description
1 polymer ?
#
loop_
_entity_poly.entity_id
_entity_poly.type
_entity_poly.pdbx_seq_one_letter_code
_entity_poly.pdbx_strand_id
1 'polypeptide(L)'
;MSKLLAWMGLFLLAVTPVRAAPLDVTDLAGRTVTIQTPVERFVISEGRYIPLLALLRPDNPVAGLVGMMSPLALTEPALQEQLYEKFPQARDIPLFGGASAESVSVEKIIDLRPQLAIFGLGDHGPGTKNAELLRQLEASGTSILFIDFRMDPLNNTLPSVELLGRVLGAEDRATDYIGFYRDRLERIRQRTAAVATRPRVFVQAHPGRFPCCWGMADGMLGPFVGLAGGLNIADAVAPGPVAQHTEEFLLAENPDVWIGTASGAAVDHHAGKTPVALGADVTQEMAVESLKRYLDQPSFAAMDAVRQGRAHSLWHNFYNSPFNIAAVEAFARWIHPEIFADTDPQETLAEIYRRYLPFTLRGTYFATVPNG
;
A
#
# COMPACT_ATOMS: atom_id res chain seq x y z
N MET A 1 0.18 -67.10 38.56
CA MET A 1 0.86 -66.54 37.37
C MET A 1 0.39 -65.11 37.18
N SER A 2 1.36 -64.19 37.23
CA SER A 2 1.41 -62.76 36.89
C SER A 2 0.12 -61.93 36.64
N LYS A 3 -0.05 -60.87 37.44
CA LYS A 3 -0.89 -59.69 37.15
C LYS A 3 -0.03 -58.64 36.44
N LEU A 4 -0.42 -58.21 35.23
CA LEU A 4 0.14 -57.01 34.58
C LEU A 4 -0.67 -55.77 35.00
N LEU A 5 -0.02 -54.77 35.61
CA LEU A 5 -0.52 -53.41 35.72
C LEU A 5 0.12 -52.57 34.59
N ALA A 6 -0.72 -51.98 33.73
CA ALA A 6 -0.32 -50.98 32.77
C ALA A 6 -0.27 -49.59 33.44
N TRP A 7 0.89 -48.93 33.38
CA TRP A 7 1.05 -47.53 33.78
C TRP A 7 0.84 -46.65 32.55
N MET A 8 -0.19 -45.81 32.59
CA MET A 8 -0.48 -44.80 31.58
C MET A 8 0.11 -43.46 32.06
N GLY A 9 1.25 -43.07 31.49
CA GLY A 9 1.95 -41.83 31.84
C GLY A 9 1.25 -40.61 31.24
N LEU A 10 0.78 -39.71 32.11
CA LEU A 10 0.18 -38.42 31.76
C LEU A 10 1.31 -37.41 31.47
N PHE A 11 1.57 -37.11 30.19
CA PHE A 11 2.46 -36.01 29.80
C PHE A 11 1.72 -34.67 29.98
N LEU A 12 1.96 -33.98 31.09
CA LEU A 12 1.59 -32.57 31.25
C LEU A 12 2.56 -31.70 30.44
N LEU A 13 2.08 -31.18 29.30
CA LEU A 13 2.72 -30.06 28.61
C LEU A 13 2.66 -28.84 29.51
N ALA A 14 3.80 -28.43 30.08
CA ALA A 14 3.94 -27.19 30.82
C ALA A 14 3.80 -26.02 29.83
N VAL A 15 2.62 -25.39 29.81
CA VAL A 15 2.41 -24.12 29.10
C VAL A 15 3.02 -23.01 29.98
N THR A 16 4.20 -22.53 29.62
CA THR A 16 4.78 -21.34 30.27
C THR A 16 3.97 -20.11 29.84
N PRO A 17 3.38 -19.34 30.78
CA PRO A 17 2.66 -18.12 30.42
C PRO A 17 3.65 -17.12 29.81
N VAL A 18 3.34 -16.64 28.61
CA VAL A 18 4.06 -15.51 28.00
C VAL A 18 3.80 -14.31 28.90
N ARG A 19 4.87 -13.77 29.51
CA ARG A 19 4.77 -12.69 30.48
C ARG A 19 4.64 -11.38 29.72
N ALA A 20 3.63 -10.57 30.05
CA ALA A 20 3.49 -9.24 29.49
C ALA A 20 4.77 -8.43 29.74
N ALA A 21 5.36 -7.89 28.67
CA ALA A 21 6.60 -7.12 28.73
C ALA A 21 6.42 -5.78 28.01
N PRO A 22 6.80 -4.66 28.66
CA PRO A 22 6.84 -3.37 27.98
C PRO A 22 7.90 -3.40 26.87
N LEU A 23 7.51 -2.93 25.69
CA LEU A 23 8.39 -2.72 24.54
C LEU A 23 8.38 -1.24 24.21
N ASP A 24 9.55 -0.59 24.33
CA ASP A 24 9.74 0.77 23.85
C ASP A 24 10.08 0.75 22.36
N VAL A 25 9.32 1.53 21.59
CA VAL A 25 9.53 1.73 20.15
C VAL A 25 9.53 3.21 19.82
N THR A 26 10.30 3.58 18.79
CA THR A 26 10.16 4.90 18.16
C THR A 26 9.27 4.74 16.93
N ASP A 27 8.18 5.49 16.89
CA ASP A 27 7.25 5.47 15.77
C ASP A 27 7.70 6.40 14.63
N LEU A 28 6.97 6.38 13.52
CA LEU A 28 7.33 7.19 12.35
C LEU A 28 7.05 8.69 12.55
N ALA A 29 6.36 9.09 13.63
CA ALA A 29 6.24 10.48 14.04
C ALA A 29 7.42 10.94 14.94
N GLY A 30 8.41 10.06 15.17
CA GLY A 30 9.56 10.34 16.04
C GLY A 30 9.25 10.26 17.53
N ARG A 31 8.11 9.69 17.92
CA ARG A 31 7.68 9.58 19.32
C ARG A 31 8.18 8.27 19.91
N THR A 32 8.60 8.29 21.17
CA THR A 32 8.83 7.04 21.92
C THR A 32 7.51 6.59 22.53
N VAL A 33 7.11 5.36 22.24
CA VAL A 33 5.85 4.76 22.69
C VAL A 33 6.16 3.45 23.40
N THR A 34 5.66 3.30 24.62
CA THR A 34 5.76 2.06 25.39
C THR A 34 4.52 1.20 25.13
N ILE A 35 4.70 0.02 24.57
CA ILE A 35 3.61 -0.91 24.22
C ILE A 35 3.70 -2.15 25.10
N GLN A 36 2.57 -2.56 25.69
CA GLN A 36 2.49 -3.83 26.40
C GLN A 36 2.40 -4.96 25.38
N THR A 37 3.39 -5.86 25.36
CA THR A 37 3.42 -7.02 24.45
C THR A 37 3.10 -8.32 25.19
N PRO A 38 2.49 -9.33 24.53
CA PRO A 38 2.05 -9.33 23.13
C PRO A 38 0.85 -8.40 22.89
N VAL A 39 0.71 -7.89 21.67
CA VAL A 39 -0.46 -7.07 21.29
C VAL A 39 -1.65 -7.96 20.96
N GLU A 40 -2.63 -7.98 21.85
CA GLU A 40 -3.83 -8.83 21.74
C GLU A 40 -5.08 -8.07 21.27
N ARG A 41 -5.10 -6.74 21.41
CA ARG A 41 -6.26 -5.90 21.05
C ARG A 41 -5.84 -4.58 20.42
N PHE A 42 -6.03 -4.42 19.12
CA PHE A 42 -5.66 -3.19 18.44
C PHE A 42 -6.70 -2.74 17.41
N VAL A 43 -6.60 -1.47 17.03
CA VAL A 43 -7.40 -0.87 15.95
C VAL A 43 -6.50 -0.32 14.85
N ILE A 44 -7.03 -0.20 13.64
CA ILE A 44 -6.32 0.37 12.48
C ILE A 44 -7.11 1.51 11.83
N SER A 45 -6.42 2.56 11.36
CA SER A 45 -7.04 3.70 10.65
C SER A 45 -7.54 3.35 9.26
N GLU A 46 -7.10 2.28 8.61
CA GLU A 46 -7.60 1.93 7.28
C GLU A 46 -7.70 0.41 7.09
N GLY A 47 -8.80 -0.07 6.50
CA GLY A 47 -8.92 -1.46 6.08
C GLY A 47 -7.81 -1.90 5.11
N ARG A 48 -7.18 -0.94 4.41
CA ARG A 48 -6.02 -1.15 3.55
C ARG A 48 -4.75 -1.64 4.26
N TYR A 49 -4.72 -1.64 5.59
CA TYR A 49 -3.62 -2.27 6.32
C TYR A 49 -3.84 -3.79 6.52
N ILE A 50 -4.99 -4.35 6.16
CA ILE A 50 -5.21 -5.80 6.22
C ILE A 50 -4.18 -6.61 5.41
N PRO A 51 -3.81 -6.25 4.16
CA PRO A 51 -2.75 -6.95 3.44
C PRO A 51 -1.38 -6.88 4.13
N LEU A 52 -1.05 -5.78 4.81
CA LEU A 52 0.15 -5.66 5.63
C LEU A 52 0.09 -6.58 6.86
N LEU A 53 -1.05 -6.64 7.54
CA LEU A 53 -1.24 -7.58 8.64
C LEU A 53 -1.14 -9.04 8.15
N ALA A 54 -1.60 -9.32 6.93
CA ALA A 54 -1.52 -10.64 6.32
C ALA A 54 -0.09 -11.02 5.91
N LEU A 55 0.72 -10.05 5.47
CA LEU A 55 2.15 -10.22 5.26
C LEU A 55 2.84 -10.65 6.57
N LEU A 56 2.53 -9.98 7.68
CA LEU A 56 3.16 -10.25 8.97
C LEU A 56 2.63 -11.52 9.64
N ARG A 57 1.33 -11.79 9.55
CA ARG A 57 0.63 -12.87 10.26
C ARG A 57 -0.31 -13.63 9.32
N PRO A 58 0.22 -14.40 8.34
CA PRO A 58 -0.58 -15.01 7.28
C PRO A 58 -1.61 -16.03 7.78
N ASP A 59 -1.36 -16.67 8.92
CA ASP A 59 -2.26 -17.67 9.50
C ASP A 59 -3.51 -17.08 10.14
N ASN A 60 -3.46 -15.81 10.56
CA ASN A 60 -4.62 -15.06 11.03
C ASN A 60 -4.33 -13.55 11.01
N PRO A 61 -4.50 -12.88 9.85
CA PRO A 61 -4.16 -11.46 9.69
C PRO A 61 -4.91 -10.55 10.66
N VAL A 62 -6.13 -10.93 11.03
CA VAL A 62 -7.03 -10.14 11.88
C VAL A 62 -7.00 -10.55 13.36
N ALA A 63 -6.08 -11.44 13.76
CA ALA A 63 -5.93 -11.79 15.18
C ALA A 63 -5.68 -10.53 16.02
N GLY A 64 -6.56 -10.28 17.00
CA GLY A 64 -6.51 -9.12 17.88
C GLY A 64 -6.97 -7.80 17.26
N LEU A 65 -7.41 -7.78 16.00
CA LEU A 65 -8.00 -6.59 15.39
C LEU A 65 -9.44 -6.42 15.91
N VAL A 66 -9.66 -5.43 16.77
CA VAL A 66 -10.95 -5.22 17.44
C VAL A 66 -11.77 -4.09 16.82
N GLY A 67 -11.22 -3.38 15.84
CA GLY A 67 -11.93 -2.37 15.07
C GLY A 67 -11.06 -1.77 13.96
N MET A 68 -11.70 -1.26 12.92
CA MET A 68 -11.03 -0.55 11.83
C MET A 68 -11.84 0.67 11.42
N MET A 69 -11.20 1.73 10.95
CA MET A 69 -11.94 2.93 10.54
C MET A 69 -12.83 2.64 9.35
N SER A 70 -12.28 1.95 8.35
CA SER A 70 -12.87 1.77 7.04
C SER A 70 -12.77 0.31 6.59
N PRO A 71 -13.75 -0.21 5.83
CA PRO A 71 -13.67 -1.57 5.33
C PRO A 71 -12.67 -1.66 4.18
N LEU A 72 -12.00 -2.81 4.05
CA LEU A 72 -11.06 -3.10 2.95
C LEU A 72 -11.74 -2.95 1.57
N ALA A 73 -13.05 -3.25 1.48
CA ALA A 73 -13.81 -3.15 0.24
C ALA A 73 -13.92 -1.74 -0.37
N LEU A 74 -13.59 -0.67 0.35
CA LEU A 74 -13.46 0.66 -0.27
C LEU A 74 -12.39 0.69 -1.37
N THR A 75 -11.41 -0.21 -1.27
CA THR A 75 -10.24 -0.24 -2.15
C THR A 75 -9.96 -1.61 -2.77
N GLU A 76 -10.33 -2.69 -2.09
CA GLU A 76 -10.06 -4.07 -2.51
C GLU A 76 -11.24 -5.01 -2.17
N PRO A 77 -12.41 -4.85 -2.81
CA PRO A 77 -13.60 -5.68 -2.52
C PRO A 77 -13.33 -7.17 -2.74
N ALA A 78 -12.67 -7.51 -3.85
CA ALA A 78 -12.27 -8.89 -4.18
C ALA A 78 -11.30 -9.53 -3.18
N LEU A 79 -10.48 -8.73 -2.48
CA LEU A 79 -9.59 -9.22 -1.42
C LEU A 79 -10.36 -9.39 -0.10
N GLN A 80 -11.33 -8.51 0.17
CA GLN A 80 -12.21 -8.64 1.33
C GLN A 80 -13.06 -9.92 1.25
N GLU A 81 -13.52 -10.31 0.05
CA GLU A 81 -14.20 -11.59 -0.16
C GLU A 81 -13.30 -12.77 0.25
N GLN A 82 -12.06 -12.82 -0.23
CA GLN A 82 -11.10 -13.87 0.14
C GLN A 82 -10.77 -13.84 1.64
N LEU A 83 -10.65 -12.66 2.25
CA LEU A 83 -10.47 -12.48 3.68
C LEU A 83 -11.62 -13.11 4.45
N TYR A 84 -12.86 -12.84 4.05
CA TYR A 84 -14.06 -13.36 4.70
C TYR A 84 -14.26 -14.86 4.50
N GLU A 85 -13.82 -15.42 3.38
CA GLU A 85 -13.83 -16.87 3.15
C GLU A 85 -12.82 -17.60 4.05
N LYS A 86 -11.58 -17.08 4.14
CA LYS A 86 -10.49 -17.71 4.89
C LYS A 86 -10.53 -17.41 6.39
N PHE A 87 -11.01 -16.22 6.75
CA PHE A 87 -11.05 -15.70 8.12
C PHE A 87 -12.44 -15.12 8.42
N PRO A 88 -13.47 -15.97 8.61
CA PRO A 88 -14.85 -15.51 8.72
C PRO A 88 -15.10 -14.48 9.83
N GLN A 89 -14.33 -14.53 10.91
CA GLN A 89 -14.36 -13.58 12.03
C GLN A 89 -14.09 -12.13 11.61
N ALA A 90 -13.46 -11.90 10.45
CA ALA A 90 -13.22 -10.56 9.94
C ALA A 90 -14.51 -9.80 9.60
N ARG A 91 -15.65 -10.49 9.40
CA ARG A 91 -16.96 -9.87 9.19
C ARG A 91 -17.48 -9.12 10.41
N ASP A 92 -17.04 -9.54 11.60
CA ASP A 92 -17.56 -9.04 12.88
C ASP A 92 -16.73 -7.85 13.41
N ILE A 93 -15.70 -7.43 12.68
CA ILE A 93 -14.83 -6.31 13.09
C ILE A 93 -15.61 -5.01 12.92
N PRO A 94 -15.90 -4.28 14.02
CA PRO A 94 -16.71 -3.08 13.96
C PRO A 94 -15.96 -1.93 13.28
N LEU A 95 -16.73 -1.07 12.62
CA LEU A 95 -16.24 0.17 12.04
C LEU A 95 -16.40 1.33 13.02
N PHE A 96 -15.34 2.11 13.19
CA PHE A 96 -15.37 3.33 14.02
C PHE A 96 -15.35 4.63 13.20
N GLY A 97 -15.30 4.56 11.88
CA GLY A 97 -15.36 5.73 11.00
C GLY A 97 -15.82 5.40 9.59
N GLY A 98 -15.43 6.25 8.65
CA GLY A 98 -15.68 6.14 7.21
C GLY A 98 -14.37 6.30 6.44
N ALA A 99 -14.30 7.30 5.56
CA ALA A 99 -13.15 7.52 4.67
C ALA A 99 -12.36 8.81 4.98
N SER A 100 -12.53 9.39 6.17
CA SER A 100 -11.81 10.60 6.61
C SER A 100 -11.64 10.64 8.13
N ALA A 101 -10.67 11.41 8.63
CA ALA A 101 -10.44 11.59 10.06
C ALA A 101 -11.67 12.20 10.78
N GLU A 102 -12.42 13.08 10.12
CA GLU A 102 -13.61 13.74 10.67
C GLU A 102 -14.78 12.76 10.89
N SER A 103 -14.76 11.63 10.19
CA SER A 103 -15.79 10.58 10.35
C SER A 103 -15.54 9.65 11.55
N VAL A 104 -14.37 9.75 12.20
CA VAL A 104 -13.96 8.87 13.29
C VAL A 104 -14.70 9.21 14.58
N SER A 105 -15.34 8.21 15.19
CA SER A 105 -15.84 8.30 16.57
C SER A 105 -14.80 7.75 17.54
N VAL A 106 -14.29 8.64 18.38
CA VAL A 106 -13.31 8.29 19.42
C VAL A 106 -13.96 7.42 20.49
N GLU A 107 -15.21 7.69 20.84
CA GLU A 107 -15.98 6.93 21.83
C GLU A 107 -16.11 5.47 21.41
N LYS A 108 -16.41 5.20 20.13
CA LYS A 108 -16.43 3.84 19.59
C LYS A 108 -15.08 3.14 19.74
N ILE A 109 -13.97 3.84 19.52
CA ILE A 109 -12.64 3.24 19.71
C ILE A 109 -12.42 2.91 21.19
N ILE A 110 -12.75 3.83 22.10
CA ILE A 110 -12.60 3.64 23.56
C ILE A 110 -13.43 2.44 24.05
N ASP A 111 -14.67 2.30 23.58
CA ASP A 111 -15.56 1.17 23.94
C ASP A 111 -14.98 -0.19 23.54
N LEU A 112 -14.19 -0.25 22.46
CA LEU A 112 -13.49 -1.45 22.03
C LEU A 112 -12.30 -1.81 22.93
N ARG A 113 -11.88 -0.90 23.82
CA ARG A 113 -10.75 -1.08 24.75
C ARG A 113 -9.50 -1.66 24.07
N PRO A 114 -8.98 -1.03 23.00
CA PRO A 114 -7.73 -1.44 22.41
C PRO A 114 -6.57 -1.08 23.34
N GLN A 115 -5.51 -1.88 23.31
CA GLN A 115 -4.22 -1.50 23.88
C GLN A 115 -3.39 -0.67 22.90
N LEU A 116 -3.67 -0.77 21.60
CA LEU A 116 -2.91 -0.12 20.54
C LEU A 116 -3.83 0.40 19.42
N ALA A 117 -3.57 1.62 18.97
CA ALA A 117 -4.09 2.16 17.73
C ALA A 117 -2.94 2.34 16.73
N ILE A 118 -3.08 1.76 15.54
CA ILE A 118 -2.10 1.86 14.45
C ILE A 118 -2.65 2.81 13.40
N PHE A 119 -2.02 3.97 13.25
CA PHE A 119 -2.44 5.03 12.33
C PHE A 119 -1.33 5.38 11.34
N GLY A 120 -1.68 5.94 10.18
CA GLY A 120 -0.71 6.47 9.23
C GLY A 120 -0.37 7.94 9.49
N LEU A 121 0.85 8.38 9.19
CA LEU A 121 1.23 9.80 9.34
C LEU A 121 0.39 10.76 8.49
N GLY A 122 0.01 10.32 7.29
CA GLY A 122 -0.75 11.12 6.31
C GLY A 122 -1.82 10.31 5.59
N ASP A 123 -2.30 9.24 6.21
CA ASP A 123 -3.39 8.44 5.68
C ASP A 123 -4.74 9.18 5.81
N HIS A 124 -5.84 8.54 5.42
CA HIS A 124 -7.17 9.18 5.48
C HIS A 124 -7.77 9.20 6.89
N GLY A 125 -7.16 8.53 7.86
CA GLY A 125 -7.61 8.48 9.24
C GLY A 125 -6.93 9.51 10.14
N PRO A 126 -7.00 9.32 11.47
CA PRO A 126 -6.42 10.25 12.43
C PRO A 126 -4.89 10.32 12.29
N GLY A 127 -4.37 11.51 12.02
CA GLY A 127 -2.94 11.79 11.96
C GLY A 127 -2.44 12.59 13.17
N THR A 128 -1.18 13.00 13.13
CA THR A 128 -0.53 13.81 14.19
C THR A 128 -1.22 15.16 14.44
N LYS A 129 -2.03 15.64 13.49
CA LYS A 129 -2.79 16.90 13.59
C LYS A 129 -4.08 16.77 14.42
N ASN A 130 -4.57 15.56 14.68
CA ASN A 130 -5.82 15.30 15.41
C ASN A 130 -5.62 15.26 16.93
N ALA A 131 -4.95 16.27 17.50
CA ALA A 131 -4.43 16.24 18.87
C ALA A 131 -5.47 15.93 19.98
N GLU A 132 -6.72 16.41 19.85
CA GLU A 132 -7.79 16.09 20.81
C GLU A 132 -8.14 14.60 20.80
N LEU A 133 -8.33 14.02 19.61
CA LEU A 133 -8.61 12.59 19.45
C LEU A 133 -7.49 11.74 20.04
N LEU A 134 -6.23 12.07 19.71
CA LEU A 134 -5.07 11.33 20.22
C LEU A 134 -5.01 11.38 21.75
N ARG A 135 -5.25 12.56 22.35
CA ARG A 135 -5.24 12.73 23.82
C ARG A 135 -6.34 11.89 24.49
N GLN A 136 -7.54 11.82 23.90
CA GLN A 136 -8.64 11.03 24.45
C GLN A 136 -8.34 9.52 24.40
N LEU A 137 -7.76 9.03 23.31
CA LEU A 137 -7.32 7.64 23.22
C LEU A 137 -6.23 7.31 24.23
N GLU A 138 -5.20 8.15 24.36
CA GLU A 138 -4.13 7.97 25.34
C GLU A 138 -4.67 8.00 26.78
N ALA A 139 -5.61 8.91 27.08
CA ALA A 139 -6.27 8.98 28.38
C ALA A 139 -7.12 7.73 28.71
N SER A 140 -7.57 7.00 27.69
CA SER A 140 -8.25 5.71 27.85
C SER A 140 -7.30 4.52 28.09
N GLY A 141 -5.98 4.74 28.04
CA GLY A 141 -4.96 3.71 28.13
C GLY A 141 -4.58 3.07 26.79
N THR A 142 -5.03 3.64 25.67
CA THR A 142 -4.66 3.17 24.32
C THR A 142 -3.32 3.78 23.91
N SER A 143 -2.32 2.94 23.63
CA SER A 143 -1.07 3.41 22.98
C SER A 143 -1.33 3.74 21.51
N ILE A 144 -0.65 4.73 20.95
CA ILE A 144 -0.82 5.12 19.54
C ILE A 144 0.51 4.97 18.82
N LEU A 145 0.49 4.29 17.67
CA LEU A 145 1.66 4.03 16.83
C LEU A 145 1.44 4.57 15.43
N PHE A 146 2.32 5.46 14.96
CA PHE A 146 2.30 5.93 13.58
C PHE A 146 3.21 5.10 12.67
N ILE A 147 2.68 4.73 11.51
CA ILE A 147 3.39 4.13 10.37
C ILE A 147 3.28 5.04 9.14
N ASP A 148 4.04 4.75 8.08
CA ASP A 148 3.96 5.52 6.84
C ASP A 148 4.38 4.72 5.60
N PHE A 149 3.48 4.68 4.61
CA PHE A 149 3.74 4.19 3.26
C PHE A 149 3.39 5.23 2.19
N ARG A 150 3.11 6.48 2.58
CA ARG A 150 2.49 7.50 1.71
C ARG A 150 3.28 8.79 1.66
N MET A 151 3.69 9.31 2.81
CA MET A 151 4.33 10.62 2.91
C MET A 151 5.77 10.54 2.41
N ASP A 152 6.54 9.57 2.90
CA ASP A 152 7.89 9.28 2.44
C ASP A 152 8.09 7.77 2.24
N PRO A 153 7.48 7.17 1.21
CA PRO A 153 7.51 5.73 1.01
C PRO A 153 8.92 5.18 0.75
N LEU A 154 9.86 5.99 0.29
CA LEU A 154 11.23 5.54 0.03
C LEU A 154 12.02 5.28 1.31
N ASN A 155 11.77 6.09 2.35
CA ASN A 155 12.47 5.95 3.62
C ASN A 155 11.64 5.24 4.69
N ASN A 156 10.30 5.35 4.65
CA ASN A 156 9.44 4.90 5.74
C ASN A 156 8.76 3.54 5.51
N THR A 157 8.76 2.99 4.29
CA THR A 157 8.12 1.68 4.03
C THR A 157 8.77 0.57 4.86
N LEU A 158 10.09 0.44 4.81
CA LEU A 158 10.80 -0.63 5.55
C LEU A 158 10.74 -0.43 7.07
N PRO A 159 11.00 0.77 7.63
CA PRO A 159 10.82 1.01 9.06
C PRO A 159 9.40 0.73 9.56
N SER A 160 8.37 1.03 8.75
CA SER A 160 6.97 0.73 9.11
C SER A 160 6.69 -0.77 9.21
N VAL A 161 7.23 -1.57 8.28
CA VAL A 161 7.13 -3.04 8.32
C VAL A 161 7.90 -3.60 9.51
N GLU A 162 9.11 -3.12 9.76
CA GLU A 162 9.95 -3.54 10.90
C GLU A 162 9.26 -3.24 12.24
N LEU A 163 8.75 -2.03 12.39
CA LEU A 163 8.06 -1.55 13.58
C LEU A 163 6.84 -2.43 13.89
N LEU A 164 6.00 -2.70 12.89
CA LEU A 164 4.85 -3.58 13.08
C LEU A 164 5.23 -5.04 13.29
N GLY A 165 6.32 -5.51 12.68
CA GLY A 165 6.90 -6.82 12.98
C GLY A 165 7.20 -6.97 14.45
N ARG A 166 7.94 -6.02 15.05
CA ARG A 166 8.27 -6.02 16.49
C ARG A 166 7.03 -5.95 17.38
N VAL A 167 6.08 -5.07 17.03
CA VAL A 167 4.90 -4.83 17.86
C VAL A 167 3.91 -6.00 17.82
N LEU A 168 3.83 -6.71 16.69
CA LEU A 168 2.90 -7.82 16.48
C LEU A 168 3.54 -9.21 16.66
N GLY A 169 4.81 -9.29 17.08
CA GLY A 169 5.54 -10.55 17.28
C GLY A 169 5.79 -11.32 15.98
N ALA A 170 6.09 -10.60 14.91
CA ALA A 170 6.27 -11.10 13.55
C ALA A 170 7.63 -10.65 12.95
N GLU A 171 8.66 -10.54 13.78
CA GLU A 171 9.99 -10.02 13.40
C GLU A 171 10.65 -10.84 12.28
N ASP A 172 10.56 -12.18 12.32
CA ASP A 172 11.13 -13.04 11.28
C ASP A 172 10.47 -12.78 9.92
N ARG A 173 9.14 -12.60 9.92
CA ARG A 173 8.36 -12.30 8.72
C ARG A 173 8.65 -10.91 8.18
N ALA A 174 8.75 -9.92 9.08
CA ALA A 174 9.15 -8.57 8.71
C ALA A 174 10.57 -8.58 8.10
N THR A 175 11.52 -9.27 8.73
CA THR A 175 12.91 -9.35 8.28
C THR A 175 13.03 -9.98 6.88
N ASP A 176 12.32 -11.09 6.62
CA ASP A 176 12.32 -11.72 5.30
C ASP A 176 11.75 -10.78 4.21
N TYR A 177 10.61 -10.13 4.47
CA TYR A 177 10.04 -9.18 3.52
C TYR A 177 10.93 -7.96 3.28
N ILE A 178 11.56 -7.44 4.35
CA ILE A 178 12.49 -6.31 4.26
C ILE A 178 13.70 -6.69 3.38
N GLY A 179 14.22 -7.91 3.51
CA GLY A 179 15.28 -8.43 2.64
C GLY A 179 14.84 -8.44 1.17
N PHE A 180 13.69 -9.07 0.88
CA PHE A 180 13.10 -9.11 -0.46
C PHE A 180 12.94 -7.71 -1.09
N TYR A 181 12.40 -6.76 -0.33
CA TYR A 181 12.20 -5.40 -0.80
C TYR A 181 13.54 -4.69 -1.05
N ARG A 182 14.47 -4.78 -0.09
CA ARG A 182 15.76 -4.08 -0.13
C ARG A 182 16.61 -4.54 -1.30
N ASP A 183 16.65 -5.83 -1.59
CA ASP A 183 17.43 -6.39 -2.71
C ASP A 183 16.97 -5.80 -4.05
N ARG A 184 15.65 -5.70 -4.26
CA ARG A 184 15.07 -5.10 -5.47
C ARG A 184 15.32 -3.61 -5.55
N LEU A 185 15.15 -2.90 -4.44
CA LEU A 185 15.40 -1.46 -4.36
C LEU A 185 16.86 -1.13 -4.69
N GLU A 186 17.80 -1.91 -4.16
CA GLU A 186 19.23 -1.71 -4.38
C GLU A 186 19.64 -2.04 -5.82
N ARG A 187 19.08 -3.09 -6.43
CA ARG A 187 19.26 -3.38 -7.86
C ARG A 187 18.85 -2.18 -8.73
N ILE A 188 17.74 -1.50 -8.40
CA ILE A 188 17.31 -0.30 -9.12
C ILE A 188 18.32 0.81 -8.95
N ARG A 189 18.73 1.13 -7.71
CA ARG A 189 19.74 2.17 -7.43
C ARG A 189 21.06 1.94 -8.17
N GLN A 190 21.56 0.71 -8.16
CA GLN A 190 22.82 0.36 -8.83
C GLN A 190 22.73 0.57 -10.34
N ARG A 191 21.62 0.15 -10.95
CA ARG A 191 21.42 0.28 -12.40
C ARG A 191 21.14 1.73 -12.82
N THR A 192 20.46 2.52 -11.99
CA THR A 192 20.18 3.93 -12.30
C THR A 192 21.35 4.86 -11.98
N ALA A 193 22.35 4.44 -11.18
CA ALA A 193 23.52 5.24 -10.86
C ALA A 193 24.34 5.66 -12.11
N ALA A 194 24.30 4.87 -13.18
CA ALA A 194 24.99 5.15 -14.44
C ALA A 194 24.16 5.97 -15.46
N VAL A 195 22.92 6.34 -15.13
CA VAL A 195 22.04 7.10 -16.03
C VAL A 195 22.52 8.55 -16.12
N ALA A 196 23.02 8.94 -17.29
CA ALA A 196 23.45 10.31 -17.57
C ALA A 196 22.29 11.24 -17.94
N THR A 197 21.33 10.75 -18.73
CA THR A 197 20.17 11.52 -19.19
C THR A 197 18.92 11.00 -18.51
N ARG A 198 18.21 11.89 -17.81
CA ARG A 198 16.98 11.54 -17.09
C ARG A 198 15.74 11.89 -17.93
N PRO A 199 14.94 10.92 -18.38
CA PRO A 199 13.69 11.19 -19.08
C PRO A 199 12.74 12.00 -18.22
N ARG A 200 11.98 12.90 -18.84
CA ARG A 200 10.92 13.69 -18.21
C ARG A 200 9.70 12.81 -17.99
N VAL A 201 9.16 12.79 -16.79
CA VAL A 201 8.07 11.91 -16.39
C VAL A 201 6.95 12.72 -15.76
N PHE A 202 5.71 12.39 -16.09
CA PHE A 202 4.53 12.87 -15.37
C PHE A 202 3.79 11.71 -14.71
N VAL A 203 3.51 11.82 -13.42
CA VAL A 203 2.76 10.81 -12.65
C VAL A 203 1.38 11.36 -12.33
N GLN A 204 0.37 10.92 -13.06
CA GLN A 204 -1.00 11.38 -12.89
C GLN A 204 -1.82 10.49 -11.95
N ALA A 205 -2.36 11.07 -10.90
CA ALA A 205 -3.33 10.44 -10.03
C ALA A 205 -4.70 10.33 -10.71
N HIS A 206 -5.34 9.16 -10.56
CA HIS A 206 -6.76 8.96 -10.86
C HIS A 206 -7.22 9.37 -12.28
N PRO A 207 -6.50 9.00 -13.36
CA PRO A 207 -6.89 9.36 -14.72
C PRO A 207 -8.32 8.90 -15.02
N GLY A 208 -9.16 9.85 -15.44
CA GLY A 208 -10.56 9.64 -15.80
C GLY A 208 -11.54 9.51 -14.62
N ARG A 209 -11.07 9.54 -13.37
CA ARG A 209 -11.93 9.50 -12.17
C ARG A 209 -12.26 10.89 -11.64
N PHE A 210 -11.30 11.81 -11.69
CA PHE A 210 -11.44 13.21 -11.31
C PHE A 210 -11.07 14.13 -12.49
N PRO A 211 -11.44 15.42 -12.45
CA PRO A 211 -10.93 16.40 -13.40
C PRO A 211 -9.40 16.37 -13.45
N CYS A 212 -8.87 16.47 -14.67
CA CYS A 212 -7.44 16.49 -14.90
C CYS A 212 -6.78 17.77 -14.33
N CYS A 213 -5.49 17.80 -14.02
CA CYS A 213 -4.49 16.73 -14.04
C CYS A 213 -3.75 16.69 -12.71
N TRP A 214 -4.17 15.83 -11.77
CA TRP A 214 -3.53 15.73 -10.47
C TRP A 214 -2.17 15.01 -10.58
N GLY A 215 -1.08 15.76 -10.57
CA GLY A 215 0.29 15.25 -10.61
C GLY A 215 0.81 14.92 -9.22
N MET A 216 1.39 13.74 -9.02
CA MET A 216 2.13 13.38 -7.80
C MET A 216 3.55 13.97 -7.88
N ALA A 217 3.94 14.76 -6.89
CA ALA A 217 5.20 15.51 -6.86
C ALA A 217 6.18 14.93 -5.81
N ASP A 218 6.45 15.65 -4.72
CA ASP A 218 7.43 15.26 -3.69
C ASP A 218 6.90 14.26 -2.64
N GLY A 219 5.69 13.72 -2.84
CA GLY A 219 5.12 12.66 -2.00
C GLY A 219 4.32 11.64 -2.79
N MET A 220 3.71 10.68 -2.09
CA MET A 220 3.09 9.50 -2.71
C MET A 220 4.08 8.76 -3.61
N LEU A 221 3.72 8.44 -4.86
CA LEU A 221 4.59 7.73 -5.79
C LEU A 221 5.54 8.65 -6.57
N GLY A 222 5.40 9.98 -6.48
CA GLY A 222 6.22 10.91 -7.25
C GLY A 222 7.74 10.79 -7.00
N PRO A 223 8.21 10.61 -5.74
CA PRO A 223 9.64 10.37 -5.45
C PRO A 223 10.24 9.14 -6.16
N PHE A 224 9.41 8.19 -6.59
CA PHE A 224 9.89 6.99 -7.30
C PHE A 224 10.46 7.34 -8.67
N VAL A 225 10.04 8.45 -9.29
CA VAL A 225 10.61 8.95 -10.55
C VAL A 225 12.09 9.22 -10.39
N GLY A 226 12.49 9.96 -9.35
CA GLY A 226 13.88 10.31 -9.10
C GLY A 226 14.74 9.09 -8.80
N LEU A 227 14.24 8.17 -7.97
CA LEU A 227 14.91 6.90 -7.66
C LEU A 227 15.12 6.05 -8.93
N ALA A 228 14.12 6.00 -9.80
CA ALA A 228 14.15 5.29 -11.07
C ALA A 228 14.96 6.01 -12.17
N GLY A 229 15.63 7.12 -11.85
CA GLY A 229 16.50 7.85 -12.79
C GLY A 229 15.73 8.70 -13.81
N GLY A 230 14.53 9.16 -13.48
CA GLY A 230 13.76 10.15 -14.24
C GLY A 230 13.81 11.55 -13.63
N LEU A 231 13.16 12.48 -14.30
CA LEU A 231 12.89 13.84 -13.84
C LEU A 231 11.38 14.07 -13.79
N ASN A 232 10.81 14.26 -12.59
CA ASN A 232 9.37 14.46 -12.45
C ASN A 232 9.02 15.91 -12.81
N ILE A 233 8.19 16.11 -13.84
CA ILE A 233 7.82 17.47 -14.26
C ILE A 233 6.85 18.14 -13.27
N ALA A 234 6.17 17.36 -12.41
CA ALA A 234 5.27 17.91 -11.40
C ALA A 234 6.02 18.68 -10.29
N ASP A 235 7.25 18.28 -9.97
CA ASP A 235 8.04 18.85 -8.87
C ASP A 235 8.36 20.35 -9.07
N ALA A 236 8.45 20.80 -10.33
CA ALA A 236 8.84 22.18 -10.64
C ALA A 236 7.83 23.24 -10.19
N VAL A 237 6.55 22.87 -10.02
CA VAL A 237 5.45 23.81 -9.79
C VAL A 237 4.47 23.37 -8.69
N ALA A 238 4.76 22.28 -7.97
CA ALA A 238 3.87 21.74 -6.96
C ALA A 238 4.06 22.42 -5.58
N PRO A 239 2.98 22.92 -4.94
CA PRO A 239 3.05 23.46 -3.59
C PRO A 239 3.04 22.38 -2.48
N GLY A 240 3.07 21.10 -2.85
CA GLY A 240 3.04 19.96 -1.93
C GLY A 240 3.01 18.62 -2.69
N PRO A 241 2.66 17.49 -2.01
CA PRO A 241 2.87 16.13 -2.54
C PRO A 241 2.02 15.80 -3.77
N VAL A 242 0.94 16.55 -4.00
CA VAL A 242 0.12 16.47 -5.20
C VAL A 242 -0.31 17.89 -5.60
N ALA A 243 -0.28 18.19 -6.90
CA ALA A 243 -0.76 19.44 -7.45
C ALA A 243 -1.68 19.19 -8.66
N GLN A 244 -2.69 20.03 -8.85
CA GLN A 244 -3.48 20.00 -10.08
C GLN A 244 -2.79 20.85 -11.15
N HIS A 245 -2.52 20.23 -12.31
CA HIS A 245 -2.00 20.88 -13.50
C HIS A 245 -3.08 20.98 -14.59
N THR A 246 -2.87 21.84 -15.57
CA THR A 246 -3.74 21.93 -16.75
C THR A 246 -3.24 21.01 -17.87
N GLU A 247 -4.12 20.66 -18.80
CA GLU A 247 -3.74 19.85 -19.96
C GLU A 247 -2.72 20.58 -20.86
N GLU A 248 -2.79 21.91 -20.92
CA GLU A 248 -1.82 22.75 -21.64
C GLU A 248 -0.43 22.68 -21.02
N PHE A 249 -0.32 22.59 -19.68
CA PHE A 249 0.96 22.34 -19.01
C PHE A 249 1.55 21.01 -19.47
N LEU A 250 0.76 19.93 -19.51
CA LEU A 250 1.24 18.62 -19.95
C LEU A 250 1.69 18.66 -21.42
N LEU A 251 0.93 19.34 -22.29
CA LEU A 251 1.27 19.52 -23.70
C LEU A 251 2.55 20.33 -23.90
N ALA A 252 2.74 21.40 -23.12
CA ALA A 252 3.91 22.26 -23.22
C ALA A 252 5.17 21.59 -22.66
N GLU A 253 5.04 20.90 -21.53
CA GLU A 253 6.14 20.17 -20.91
C GLU A 253 6.46 18.86 -21.65
N ASN A 254 5.49 18.29 -22.38
CA ASN A 254 5.59 17.10 -23.22
C ASN A 254 6.50 16.00 -22.61
N PRO A 255 6.05 15.30 -21.56
CA PRO A 255 6.88 14.31 -20.88
C PRO A 255 7.28 13.17 -21.82
N ASP A 256 8.50 12.64 -21.64
CA ASP A 256 8.99 11.46 -22.35
C ASP A 256 8.24 10.19 -21.92
N VAL A 257 7.72 10.18 -20.68
CA VAL A 257 6.95 9.08 -20.09
C VAL A 257 5.75 9.64 -19.33
N TRP A 258 4.56 9.11 -19.60
CA TRP A 258 3.36 9.39 -18.83
C TRP A 258 2.98 8.16 -18.02
N ILE A 259 2.70 8.32 -16.72
CA ILE A 259 2.32 7.24 -15.82
C ILE A 259 1.03 7.60 -15.10
N GLY A 260 -0.05 6.87 -15.35
CA GLY A 260 -1.32 7.02 -14.64
C GLY A 260 -1.48 6.05 -13.47
N THR A 261 -1.92 6.53 -12.31
CA THR A 261 -2.27 5.66 -11.17
C THR A 261 -3.78 5.35 -11.22
N ALA A 262 -4.14 4.19 -11.75
CA ALA A 262 -5.51 3.79 -12.06
C ALA A 262 -6.32 3.43 -10.81
N SER A 263 -7.52 3.98 -10.70
CA SER A 263 -8.46 3.71 -9.59
C SER A 263 -9.85 3.28 -10.08
N GLY A 264 -10.02 3.02 -11.37
CA GLY A 264 -11.21 2.35 -11.89
C GLY A 264 -11.15 0.85 -11.61
N ALA A 265 -12.31 0.21 -11.58
CA ALA A 265 -12.43 -1.24 -11.43
C ALA A 265 -13.13 -1.87 -12.64
N ALA A 266 -13.21 -3.21 -12.68
CA ALA A 266 -13.90 -3.96 -13.74
C ALA A 266 -15.33 -3.47 -13.97
N VAL A 267 -16.06 -3.14 -12.90
CA VAL A 267 -17.42 -2.58 -12.96
C VAL A 267 -17.49 -1.23 -13.69
N ASP A 268 -16.47 -0.38 -13.56
CA ASP A 268 -16.42 0.90 -14.26
C ASP A 268 -16.15 0.71 -15.75
N HIS A 269 -15.27 -0.23 -16.11
CA HIS A 269 -15.02 -0.59 -17.51
C HIS A 269 -16.28 -1.16 -18.17
N HIS A 270 -16.95 -2.13 -17.54
CA HIS A 270 -18.19 -2.72 -18.07
C HIS A 270 -19.32 -1.68 -18.22
N ALA A 271 -19.35 -0.68 -17.34
CA ALA A 271 -20.29 0.44 -17.44
C ALA A 271 -19.88 1.50 -18.48
N GLY A 272 -18.79 1.30 -19.22
CA GLY A 272 -18.29 2.23 -20.23
C GLY A 272 -17.78 3.57 -19.66
N LYS A 273 -17.39 3.61 -18.38
CA LYS A 273 -16.92 4.84 -17.74
C LYS A 273 -15.48 5.19 -18.14
N THR A 274 -15.12 6.43 -17.80
CA THR A 274 -13.83 7.05 -18.10
C THR A 274 -12.63 6.65 -17.22
N PRO A 275 -12.77 6.23 -15.94
CA PRO A 275 -11.60 5.88 -15.14
C PRO A 275 -10.78 4.77 -15.78
N VAL A 276 -9.45 4.93 -15.81
CA VAL A 276 -8.55 3.83 -16.17
C VAL A 276 -8.71 2.73 -15.12
N ALA A 277 -8.91 1.50 -15.57
CA ALA A 277 -9.22 0.34 -14.73
C ALA A 277 -8.00 -0.57 -14.56
N LEU A 278 -7.66 -0.84 -13.30
CA LEU A 278 -6.66 -1.83 -12.89
C LEU A 278 -7.07 -2.44 -11.54
N GLY A 279 -6.61 -3.65 -11.27
CA GLY A 279 -6.83 -4.37 -10.02
C GLY A 279 -7.52 -5.71 -10.25
N ALA A 280 -8.12 -6.23 -9.18
CA ALA A 280 -8.82 -7.50 -9.20
C ALA A 280 -9.92 -7.54 -10.27
N ASP A 281 -10.03 -8.69 -10.93
CA ASP A 281 -11.01 -8.99 -11.98
C ASP A 281 -10.93 -8.10 -13.24
N VAL A 282 -9.89 -7.27 -13.35
CA VAL A 282 -9.56 -6.56 -14.59
C VAL A 282 -8.62 -7.43 -15.43
N THR A 283 -9.03 -7.79 -16.65
CA THR A 283 -8.14 -8.48 -17.60
C THR A 283 -7.14 -7.51 -18.25
N GLN A 284 -6.11 -8.04 -18.90
CA GLN A 284 -5.13 -7.22 -19.62
C GLN A 284 -5.79 -6.38 -20.72
N GLU A 285 -6.78 -6.95 -21.42
CA GLU A 285 -7.53 -6.27 -22.46
C GLU A 285 -8.34 -5.10 -21.88
N MET A 286 -9.08 -5.32 -20.79
CA MET A 286 -9.85 -4.27 -20.12
C MET A 286 -8.96 -3.11 -19.64
N ALA A 287 -7.78 -3.45 -19.08
CA ALA A 287 -6.81 -2.48 -18.62
C ALA A 287 -6.31 -1.61 -19.79
N VAL A 288 -5.87 -2.24 -20.89
CA VAL A 288 -5.39 -1.54 -22.09
C VAL A 288 -6.49 -0.72 -22.75
N GLU A 289 -7.71 -1.24 -22.88
CA GLU A 289 -8.83 -0.51 -23.47
C GLU A 289 -9.22 0.72 -22.67
N SER A 290 -9.30 0.61 -21.33
CA SER A 290 -9.63 1.76 -20.48
C SER A 290 -8.54 2.83 -20.52
N LEU A 291 -7.26 2.41 -20.58
CA LEU A 291 -6.13 3.32 -20.73
C LEU A 291 -6.18 4.05 -22.08
N LYS A 292 -6.38 3.33 -23.19
CA LYS A 292 -6.53 3.91 -24.53
C LYS A 292 -7.66 4.93 -24.56
N ARG A 293 -8.85 4.55 -24.09
CA ARG A 293 -10.02 5.43 -24.04
C ARG A 293 -9.74 6.75 -23.33
N TYR A 294 -8.98 6.71 -22.23
CA TYR A 294 -8.59 7.93 -21.53
C TYR A 294 -7.59 8.77 -22.34
N LEU A 295 -6.60 8.14 -22.97
CA LEU A 295 -5.52 8.81 -23.71
C LEU A 295 -5.91 9.25 -25.13
N ASP A 296 -7.03 8.78 -25.68
CA ASP A 296 -7.55 9.19 -27.00
C ASP A 296 -8.09 10.64 -27.02
N GLN A 297 -8.18 11.29 -25.85
CA GLN A 297 -8.53 12.70 -25.75
C GLN A 297 -7.48 13.59 -26.45
N PRO A 298 -7.88 14.69 -27.14
CA PRO A 298 -6.97 15.46 -27.99
C PRO A 298 -5.67 15.93 -27.32
N SER A 299 -5.75 16.35 -26.05
CA SER A 299 -4.60 16.79 -25.26
C SER A 299 -3.61 15.67 -24.95
N PHE A 300 -4.09 14.44 -24.78
CA PHE A 300 -3.23 13.29 -24.50
C PHE A 300 -2.68 12.65 -25.77
N ALA A 301 -3.52 12.46 -26.78
CA ALA A 301 -3.15 11.87 -28.07
C ALA A 301 -2.07 12.67 -28.82
N ALA A 302 -1.92 13.96 -28.49
CA ALA A 302 -0.88 14.81 -29.03
C ALA A 302 0.50 14.64 -28.37
N MET A 303 0.59 14.06 -27.17
CA MET A 303 1.85 13.89 -26.45
C MET A 303 2.72 12.79 -27.06
N ASP A 304 4.03 12.99 -27.04
CA ASP A 304 5.00 12.03 -27.55
C ASP A 304 4.98 10.73 -26.76
N ALA A 305 4.81 10.80 -25.42
CA ALA A 305 4.67 9.62 -24.59
C ALA A 305 3.53 8.69 -25.07
N VAL A 306 2.39 9.24 -25.52
CA VAL A 306 1.28 8.42 -26.02
C VAL A 306 1.60 7.85 -27.40
N ARG A 307 2.11 8.69 -28.31
CA ARG A 307 2.43 8.29 -29.70
C ARG A 307 3.53 7.24 -29.79
N GLN A 308 4.46 7.24 -28.84
CA GLN A 308 5.62 6.34 -28.82
C GLN A 308 5.43 5.12 -27.91
N GLY A 309 4.21 4.87 -27.41
CA GLY A 309 3.95 3.73 -26.51
C GLY A 309 4.58 3.84 -25.12
N ARG A 310 4.90 5.06 -24.68
CA ARG A 310 5.50 5.38 -23.37
C ARG A 310 4.47 5.98 -22.39
N ALA A 311 3.20 5.66 -22.59
CA ALA A 311 2.14 5.96 -21.65
C ALA A 311 1.69 4.68 -20.95
N HIS A 312 1.83 4.67 -19.63
CA HIS A 312 1.68 3.49 -18.78
C HIS A 312 0.66 3.75 -17.68
N SER A 313 0.15 2.68 -17.07
CA SER A 313 -0.64 2.80 -15.84
C SER A 313 -0.31 1.69 -14.85
N LEU A 314 -0.43 2.01 -13.57
CA LEU A 314 -0.34 1.07 -12.45
C LEU A 314 -1.49 1.28 -11.49
N TRP A 315 -1.78 0.27 -10.68
CA TRP A 315 -2.85 0.33 -9.71
C TRP A 315 -2.60 1.37 -8.61
N HIS A 316 -3.59 2.25 -8.38
CA HIS A 316 -3.42 3.42 -7.54
C HIS A 316 -2.97 3.11 -6.11
N ASN A 317 -3.51 2.05 -5.49
CA ASN A 317 -3.29 1.78 -4.07
C ASN A 317 -1.84 1.43 -3.69
N PHE A 318 -0.92 1.26 -4.64
CA PHE A 318 0.52 1.24 -4.33
C PHE A 318 0.99 2.51 -3.62
N TYR A 319 0.28 3.64 -3.76
CA TYR A 319 0.66 4.91 -3.13
C TYR A 319 0.65 4.90 -1.58
N ASN A 320 -0.06 3.95 -0.96
CA ASN A 320 -0.10 3.75 0.49
C ASN A 320 -0.18 2.25 0.77
N SER A 321 0.89 1.53 0.45
CA SER A 321 1.02 0.08 0.59
C SER A 321 2.49 -0.33 0.72
N PRO A 322 2.83 -1.34 1.54
CA PRO A 322 4.18 -1.88 1.60
C PRO A 322 4.60 -2.61 0.30
N PHE A 323 3.66 -2.94 -0.59
CA PHE A 323 3.93 -3.64 -1.86
C PHE A 323 4.38 -2.69 -2.98
N ASN A 324 4.64 -1.43 -2.64
CA ASN A 324 5.03 -0.38 -3.57
C ASN A 324 6.37 -0.64 -4.29
N ILE A 325 7.18 -1.63 -3.88
CA ILE A 325 8.37 -2.06 -4.64
C ILE A 325 8.04 -2.50 -6.07
N ALA A 326 6.87 -3.11 -6.30
CA ALA A 326 6.41 -3.45 -7.65
C ALA A 326 6.16 -2.17 -8.49
N ALA A 327 5.66 -1.10 -7.86
CA ALA A 327 5.55 0.20 -8.53
C ALA A 327 6.92 0.80 -8.82
N VAL A 328 7.89 0.75 -7.90
CA VAL A 328 9.25 1.24 -8.15
C VAL A 328 9.90 0.51 -9.34
N GLU A 329 9.75 -0.81 -9.41
CA GLU A 329 10.21 -1.61 -10.54
C GLU A 329 9.51 -1.25 -11.87
N ALA A 330 8.21 -0.95 -11.83
CA ALA A 330 7.47 -0.47 -13.00
C ALA A 330 8.00 0.87 -13.50
N PHE A 331 8.24 1.83 -12.60
CA PHE A 331 8.84 3.12 -12.95
C PHE A 331 10.22 2.91 -13.58
N ALA A 332 11.08 2.09 -12.96
CA ALA A 332 12.42 1.79 -13.48
C ALA A 332 12.35 1.21 -14.90
N ARG A 333 11.46 0.23 -15.13
CA ARG A 333 11.24 -0.37 -16.45
C ARG A 333 10.73 0.63 -17.48
N TRP A 334 9.76 1.46 -17.15
CA TRP A 334 9.15 2.36 -18.13
C TRP A 334 10.02 3.58 -18.47
N ILE A 335 10.77 4.07 -17.48
CA ILE A 335 11.71 5.17 -17.67
C ILE A 335 12.93 4.69 -18.47
N HIS A 336 13.45 3.49 -18.16
CA HIS A 336 14.65 2.91 -18.79
C HIS A 336 14.42 1.46 -19.26
N PRO A 337 13.63 1.23 -20.33
CA PRO A 337 13.26 -0.12 -20.78
C PRO A 337 14.46 -0.98 -21.17
N GLU A 338 15.52 -0.38 -21.70
CA GLU A 338 16.74 -1.10 -22.09
C GLU A 338 17.56 -1.59 -20.86
N ILE A 339 17.52 -0.85 -19.75
CA ILE A 339 18.26 -1.18 -18.52
C ILE A 339 17.53 -2.24 -17.68
N PHE A 340 16.20 -2.27 -17.80
CA PHE A 340 15.30 -3.07 -16.97
C PHE A 340 14.41 -4.00 -17.82
N ALA A 341 14.91 -4.44 -18.98
CA ALA A 341 14.22 -5.36 -19.87
C ALA A 341 13.89 -6.71 -19.17
N ASP A 342 14.68 -7.08 -18.17
CA ASP A 342 14.55 -8.27 -17.31
C ASP A 342 13.67 -8.07 -16.06
N THR A 343 13.09 -6.88 -15.87
CA THR A 343 12.20 -6.58 -14.75
C THR A 343 10.75 -6.81 -15.16
N ASP A 344 10.00 -7.63 -14.42
CA ASP A 344 8.54 -7.77 -14.56
C ASP A 344 7.84 -7.37 -13.26
N PRO A 345 7.25 -6.17 -13.19
CA PRO A 345 6.50 -5.69 -12.01
C PRO A 345 5.29 -6.55 -11.63
N GLN A 346 4.60 -7.15 -12.61
CA GLN A 346 3.44 -8.00 -12.37
C GLN A 346 3.90 -9.32 -11.72
N GLU A 347 5.02 -9.89 -12.18
CA GLU A 347 5.61 -11.07 -11.54
C GLU A 347 6.13 -10.75 -10.13
N THR A 348 6.72 -9.57 -9.90
CA THR A 348 7.11 -9.15 -8.55
C THR A 348 5.92 -9.09 -7.61
N LEU A 349 4.77 -8.55 -8.05
CA LEU A 349 3.55 -8.56 -7.27
C LEU A 349 3.03 -10.00 -7.05
N ALA A 350 3.09 -10.86 -8.07
CA ALA A 350 2.71 -12.26 -7.97
C ALA A 350 3.58 -13.02 -6.97
N GLU A 351 4.88 -12.77 -6.95
CA GLU A 351 5.82 -13.31 -5.98
C GLU A 351 5.48 -12.82 -4.56
N ILE A 352 5.14 -11.54 -4.38
CA ILE A 352 4.71 -11.01 -3.09
C ILE A 352 3.50 -11.81 -2.58
N TYR A 353 2.48 -11.99 -3.41
CA TYR A 353 1.29 -12.74 -3.04
C TYR A 353 1.63 -14.20 -2.71
N ARG A 354 2.42 -14.86 -3.55
CA ARG A 354 2.80 -16.27 -3.38
C ARG A 354 3.64 -16.54 -2.12
N ARG A 355 4.56 -15.63 -1.77
CA ARG A 355 5.49 -15.80 -0.64
C ARG A 355 4.93 -15.24 0.66
N TYR A 356 4.15 -14.17 0.60
CA TYR A 356 3.82 -13.38 1.77
C TYR A 356 2.35 -13.38 2.15
N LEU A 357 1.41 -13.65 1.23
CA LEU A 357 -0.02 -13.48 1.50
C LEU A 357 -0.77 -14.81 1.45
N PRO A 358 -1.81 -14.99 2.30
CA PRO A 358 -2.71 -16.14 2.23
C PRO A 358 -3.75 -16.00 1.11
N PHE A 359 -3.60 -15.02 0.22
CA PHE A 359 -4.57 -14.63 -0.80
C PHE A 359 -4.04 -14.90 -2.21
N THR A 360 -4.96 -15.08 -3.15
CA THR A 360 -4.63 -15.24 -4.57
C THR A 360 -4.63 -13.88 -5.25
N LEU A 361 -3.55 -13.57 -5.97
CA LEU A 361 -3.51 -12.41 -6.85
C LEU A 361 -4.41 -12.67 -8.05
N ARG A 362 -5.41 -11.82 -8.26
CA ARG A 362 -6.32 -11.86 -9.42
C ARG A 362 -6.23 -10.56 -10.19
N GLY A 363 -6.36 -10.62 -11.51
CA GLY A 363 -6.43 -9.43 -12.37
C GLY A 363 -5.09 -8.78 -12.70
N THR A 364 -5.16 -7.55 -13.18
CA THR A 364 -4.06 -6.84 -13.85
C THR A 364 -3.74 -5.55 -13.10
N TYR A 365 -2.48 -5.33 -12.73
CA TYR A 365 -2.07 -4.19 -11.90
C TYR A 365 -1.15 -3.21 -12.62
N PHE A 366 -0.79 -3.52 -13.87
CA PHE A 366 0.07 -2.71 -14.73
C PHE A 366 -0.44 -2.79 -16.17
N ALA A 367 -0.44 -1.68 -16.89
CA ALA A 367 -0.76 -1.66 -18.31
C ALA A 367 0.10 -0.62 -19.05
N THR A 368 0.18 -0.77 -20.36
CA THR A 368 0.93 0.12 -21.26
C THR A 368 0.13 0.29 -22.52
N VAL A 369 0.09 1.50 -23.06
CA VAL A 369 -0.52 1.73 -24.37
C VAL A 369 0.30 0.99 -25.43
N PRO A 370 -0.30 0.14 -26.28
CA PRO A 370 0.39 -0.51 -27.39
C PRO A 370 0.98 0.53 -28.35
N ASN A 371 2.12 0.21 -28.96
CA ASN A 371 2.62 0.95 -30.11
C ASN A 371 1.56 0.88 -31.23
N GLY A 372 1.19 2.04 -31.77
CA GLY A 372 0.24 2.18 -32.87
C GLY A 372 0.78 1.70 -34.21
#